data_AF-I4WSJ8-F1
#
_entry.id   AF-I4WSJ8-F1
#
_cell.length_a   1.000
_cell.length_b   1.000
_cell.length_c   1.000
_cell.angle_alpha   90.00
_cell.angle_beta   90.00
_cell.angle_gamma   90.00
#
_symmetry.space_group_name_H-M   'P 1'
#
loop_
_entity.id
_entity.type
_entity.pdbx_description
1 polymer ?
#
loop_
_entity_poly.entity_id
_entity_poly.type
_entity_poly.pdbx_seq_one_letter_code
_entity_poly.pdbx_strand_id
1 'polypeptide(L)'
;MLTISRTLSLPESELVERFLRADGPGGQHVNRTESAVELRFDVAHSPTLPEAVRERLLARRDRRLTDDGVLVIQGRRFLRPGAQSR
;
A
#
# COMPACT_ATOMS: atom_id res chain seq x y z
N MET A 1 8.38 -11.62 2.53
CA MET A 1 8.62 -10.95 3.84
C MET A 1 9.08 -9.52 3.58
N LEU A 2 8.52 -8.54 4.29
CA LEU A 2 8.87 -7.12 4.15
C LEU A 2 9.78 -6.68 5.31
N THR A 3 11.07 -6.49 5.04
CA THR A 3 12.04 -6.03 6.04
C THR A 3 12.02 -4.51 6.15
N ILE A 4 11.60 -3.99 7.30
CA ILE A 4 11.56 -2.55 7.60
C ILE A 4 12.89 -2.09 8.21
N SER A 5 13.48 -2.93 9.07
CA SER A 5 14.72 -2.63 9.80
C SER A 5 15.45 -3.92 10.14
N ARG A 6 16.69 -3.81 10.65
CA ARG A 6 17.49 -5.00 11.06
C ARG A 6 16.80 -5.88 12.10
N THR A 7 15.86 -5.31 12.86
CA THR A 7 15.13 -5.97 13.94
C THR A 7 13.63 -6.10 13.67
N LEU A 8 13.12 -5.58 12.55
CA LEU A 8 11.70 -5.55 12.23
C LEU A 8 11.47 -6.06 10.81
N SER A 9 10.85 -7.23 10.72
CA SER A 9 10.45 -7.86 9.46
C SER A 9 8.98 -8.26 9.57
N LEU A 10 8.17 -7.81 8.63
CA LEU A 10 6.74 -8.11 8.59
C LEU A 10 6.50 -9.32 7.67
N PRO A 11 5.80 -10.36 8.13
CA PRO A 11 5.41 -11.46 7.27
C PRO A 11 4.35 -11.00 6.25
N GLU A 12 4.34 -11.62 5.07
CA GLU A 12 3.36 -11.28 4.02
C GLU A 12 1.94 -11.65 4.42
N SER A 13 1.76 -12.57 5.37
CA SER A 13 0.45 -12.91 5.95
C SER A 13 -0.20 -11.75 6.71
N GLU A 14 0.57 -10.76 7.16
CA GLU A 14 0.05 -9.55 7.80
C GLU A 14 -0.24 -8.41 6.80
N LEU A 15 0.17 -8.59 5.55
CA LEU A 15 0.03 -7.59 4.50
C LEU A 15 -1.08 -8.04 3.55
N VAL A 16 -2.12 -7.21 3.44
CA VAL A 16 -3.23 -7.47 2.53
C VAL A 16 -3.05 -6.63 1.28
N GLU A 17 -2.74 -7.27 0.17
CA GLU A 17 -2.60 -6.64 -1.15
C GLU A 17 -3.88 -6.81 -1.96
N ARG A 18 -4.41 -5.70 -2.49
CA ARG A 18 -5.59 -5.69 -3.34
C ARG A 18 -5.30 -4.96 -4.65
N PHE A 19 -5.43 -5.69 -5.76
CA PHE A 19 -5.29 -5.13 -7.10
C PHE A 19 -6.60 -4.46 -7.50
N LEU A 20 -6.54 -3.15 -7.73
CA LEU A 20 -7.64 -2.38 -8.29
C LEU A 20 -7.55 -2.54 -9.81
N ARG A 21 -8.44 -3.33 -10.40
CA ARG A 21 -8.67 -3.30 -11.85
C ARG A 21 -9.64 -2.17 -12.17
N ALA A 22 -9.37 -1.48 -13.27
CA ALA A 22 -10.34 -0.57 -13.85
C ALA A 22 -11.46 -1.41 -14.50
N ASP A 23 -12.43 -1.86 -13.71
CA ASP A 23 -13.66 -2.43 -14.24
C ASP A 23 -14.52 -1.29 -14.79
N GLY A 24 -14.33 -0.99 -16.07
CA GLY A 24 -15.21 -0.12 -16.86
C GLY A 24 -16.04 -0.98 -17.83
N PRO A 25 -17.38 -1.03 -17.70
CA PRO A 25 -18.22 -1.66 -18.71
C PRO A 25 -18.31 -0.75 -19.94
N GLY A 26 -17.72 -1.21 -21.06
CA GLY A 26 -18.13 -0.88 -22.42
C GLY A 26 -18.02 0.58 -22.90
N GLY A 27 -17.20 0.80 -23.93
CA GLY A 27 -17.46 1.87 -24.90
C GLY A 27 -16.37 2.93 -25.01
N GLN A 28 -15.49 2.72 -26.00
CA GLN A 28 -14.64 3.71 -26.66
C GLN A 28 -13.51 4.38 -25.85
N HIS A 29 -12.29 3.97 -26.25
CA HIS A 29 -11.02 4.67 -26.13
C HIS A 29 -10.55 5.01 -24.70
N VAL A 30 -9.92 4.03 -24.04
CA VAL A 30 -8.53 4.09 -23.53
C VAL A 30 -8.33 2.88 -22.60
N ASN A 31 -7.85 1.76 -23.16
CA ASN A 31 -7.29 0.66 -22.37
C ASN A 31 -5.90 1.10 -21.85
N ARG A 32 -5.86 1.95 -20.83
CA ARG A 32 -4.64 2.07 -20.02
C ARG A 32 -4.83 1.20 -18.80
N THR A 33 -4.16 0.05 -18.84
CA THR A 33 -3.88 -0.86 -17.74
C THR A 33 -3.06 -0.14 -16.66
N GLU A 34 -3.64 0.87 -16.02
CA GLU A 34 -3.08 1.44 -14.80
C GLU A 34 -3.42 0.46 -13.67
N SER A 35 -2.56 -0.54 -13.47
CA SER A 35 -2.64 -1.42 -12.33
C SER A 35 -2.36 -0.62 -11.06
N ALA A 36 -3.42 -0.18 -10.39
CA ALA A 36 -3.31 0.36 -9.04
C ALA A 36 -3.34 -0.80 -8.04
N VAL A 37 -2.44 -0.76 -7.06
CA VAL A 37 -2.34 -1.75 -5.99
C VAL A 37 -2.59 -1.02 -4.68
N GLU A 38 -3.52 -1.53 -3.88
CA GLU A 38 -3.78 -1.09 -2.53
C GLU A 38 -3.18 -2.10 -1.55
N LEU A 39 -2.23 -1.65 -0.73
CA LEU A 39 -1.62 -2.41 0.34
C LEU A 39 -2.22 -1.95 1.67
N ARG A 40 -2.73 -2.88 2.46
CA ARG A 40 -3.29 -2.63 3.79
C ARG A 40 -2.49 -3.40 4.83
N PHE A 41 -2.19 -2.73 5.94
CA PHE A 41 -1.44 -3.29 7.05
C PHE A 41 -2.09 -2.90 8.37
N ASP A 42 -2.52 -3.88 9.15
CA ASP A 42 -3.14 -3.66 10.46
C ASP A 42 -2.06 -3.42 11.52
N VAL A 43 -1.77 -2.15 11.81
CA VAL A 43 -0.75 -1.76 12.79
C VAL A 43 -1.22 -2.05 14.21
N ALA A 44 -2.52 -1.92 14.47
CA ALA A 44 -3.11 -2.08 15.80
C ALA A 44 -3.04 -3.53 16.28
N HIS A 45 -3.29 -4.50 15.39
CA HIS A 45 -3.32 -5.93 15.72
C HIS A 45 -2.08 -6.72 15.28
N SER A 46 -1.07 -6.07 14.70
CA SER A 46 0.15 -6.76 14.27
C SER A 46 0.93 -7.33 15.48
N PRO A 47 1.11 -8.66 15.58
CA PRO A 47 1.88 -9.28 16.65
C PRO A 47 3.40 -9.09 16.46
N THR A 48 3.82 -8.78 15.22
CA THR A 48 5.23 -8.62 14.86
C THR A 48 5.74 -7.21 15.15
N LEU A 49 4.84 -6.25 15.38
CA LEU A 49 5.17 -4.87 15.73
C LEU A 49 5.46 -4.72 17.25
N PRO A 50 6.64 -4.19 17.61
CA PRO A 50 6.91 -3.79 18.99
C PRO A 50 5.93 -2.71 19.45
N GLU A 51 5.49 -2.78 20.70
CA GLU A 51 4.52 -1.86 21.30
C GLU A 51 4.91 -0.39 21.13
N ALA A 52 6.16 -0.04 21.40
CA ALA A 52 6.68 1.32 21.22
C ALA A 52 6.59 1.81 19.76
N VAL A 53 6.71 0.92 18.77
CA VAL A 53 6.57 1.30 17.34
C VAL A 53 5.09 1.41 16.98
N ARG A 54 4.25 0.49 17.46
CA ARG A 54 2.79 0.52 17.30
C ARG A 54 2.22 1.83 17.82
N GLU A 55 2.51 2.20 19.07
CA GLU A 55 2.02 3.46 19.66
C GLU A 55 2.50 4.69 18.88
N ARG A 56 3.77 4.72 18.47
CA ARG A 56 4.30 5.82 17.66
C ARG A 56 3.62 5.92 16.30
N LEU A 57 3.28 4.80 15.67
CA LEU A 57 2.54 4.78 14.42
C LEU A 57 1.09 5.22 14.63
N LEU A 58 0.41 4.72 15.65
CA LEU A 58 -0.97 5.11 15.98
C LEU A 58 -1.09 6.58 16.39
N ALA A 59 -0.07 7.12 17.06
CA ALA A 59 0.01 8.54 17.40
C ALA A 59 0.30 9.44 16.18
N ARG A 60 0.74 8.88 15.04
CA ARG A 60 0.93 9.67 13.82
C ARG A 60 -0.44 9.96 13.20
N ARG A 61 -0.76 11.25 13.13
CA ARG A 61 -1.84 11.77 12.28
C ARG A 61 -1.44 11.75 10.80
N ASP A 62 -1.16 10.56 10.28
CA ASP A 62 -0.93 10.36 8.85
C ASP A 62 -2.28 10.11 8.17
N ARG A 63 -2.50 10.71 6.99
CA ARG A 63 -3.75 10.54 6.23
C ARG A 63 -3.92 9.11 5.69
N ARG A 64 -2.84 8.32 5.74
CA ARG A 64 -2.80 6.92 5.33
C ARG A 64 -3.20 5.96 6.45
N LEU A 65 -3.25 6.44 7.70
CA LEU A 65 -3.66 5.63 8.84
C LEU A 65 -5.14 5.86 9.09
N THR A 66 -5.89 4.78 9.20
CA THR A 66 -7.32 4.78 9.56
C THR A 66 -7.49 4.88 11.07
N ASP A 67 -8.69 5.25 11.52
CA ASP A 67 -9.03 5.33 12.95
C ASP A 67 -8.90 3.97 13.65
N ASP A 68 -9.19 2.88 12.92
CA ASP A 68 -8.99 1.49 13.36
C ASP A 68 -7.51 1.07 13.45
N GLY A 69 -6.56 1.97 13.15
CA GLY A 69 -5.13 1.68 13.19
C GLY A 69 -4.63 0.87 11.99
N VAL A 70 -5.38 0.82 10.89
CA VAL A 70 -4.94 0.18 9.65
C VAL A 70 -4.25 1.20 8.74
N LEU A 71 -3.01 0.91 8.35
CA LEU A 71 -2.25 1.70 7.39
C LEU A 71 -2.61 1.26 5.96
N VAL A 72 -3.06 2.22 5.14
CA VAL A 72 -3.47 1.99 3.75
C VAL A 72 -2.53 2.76 2.82
N ILE A 73 -1.86 2.03 1.93
CA ILE A 73 -0.92 2.58 0.95
C ILE A 73 -1.41 2.21 -0.45
N GLN A 74 -1.65 3.22 -1.28
CA GLN A 74 -2.01 3.03 -2.67
C GLN A 74 -0.80 3.28 -3.57
N GLY A 75 -0.33 2.23 -4.23
CA GLY A 75 0.70 2.27 -5.24
C GLY A 75 0.07 2.34 -6.63
N ARG A 76 0.42 3.37 -7.40
CA ARG A 76 0.07 3.44 -8.83
C ARG A 76 1.36 3.44 -9.64
N ARG A 77 1.44 2.52 -10.60
CA ARG A 77 2.57 2.46 -11.52
C ARG A 77 2.34 3.47 -12.63
N PHE A 78 3.03 4.60 -12.54
CA PHE A 78 3.15 5.51 -13.67
C PHE A 78 4.11 4.89 -14.68
N LEU A 79 3.60 4.35 -15.79
CA LEU A 79 4.45 4.13 -16.96
C LEU A 79 4.91 5.52 -17.41
N ARG A 80 6.18 5.84 -17.19
CA ARG A 80 6.77 7.02 -17.83
C ARG A 80 6.64 6.82 -19.33
N PRO A 81 5.99 7.72 -20.08
CA PRO A 81 6.11 7.73 -21.52
C PRO A 81 7.60 7.94 -21.84
N GLY A 82 8.14 7.13 -22.75
CA GLY A 82 9.55 7.19 -23.10
C GLY A 82 9.99 8.61 -23.42
N ALA A 83 11.09 9.03 -22.79
CA ALA A 83 11.86 10.15 -23.28
C ALA A 83 12.38 9.75 -24.67
N GLN A 84 11.69 10.20 -25.71
CA GLN A 84 12.19 10.06 -27.07
C GLN A 84 13.28 11.09 -27.29
N SER A 85 14.42 10.55 -27.68
CA SER A 85 15.61 11.16 -28.27
C SER A 85 15.33 12.44 -29.04
N ARG A 86 16.20 13.44 -28.84
CA ARG A 86 16.53 14.43 -29.87
C ARG A 86 18.01 14.34 -30.16
#